data_AF-A0A3D8GS74-F1
#
_entry.id   AF-A0A3D8GS74-F1
#
_cell.length_a   1.000
_cell.length_b   1.000
_cell.length_c   1.000
_cell.angle_alpha   90.00
_cell.angle_beta   90.00
_cell.angle_gamma   90.00
#
_symmetry.space_group_name_H-M   'P 1'
#
loop_
_entity.id
_entity.type
_entity.pdbx_description
1 polymer ?
#
loop_
_entity_poly.entity_id
_entity_poly.type
_entity_poly.pdbx_seq_one_letter_code
_entity_poly.pdbx_strand_id
1 'polypeptide(L)'
;MTDKNLDFEEKIKEVANEYSQKGYTVFTNPQLGNDTPEFLRNYSPDIIAISENDKVVIEVRNKYSLSQSKELENLASVIDHQKGWRFELIVINSKK
;
A
#
# COMPACT_ATOMS: atom_id res chain seq x y z
N MET A 1 -10.41 22.80 7.64
CA MET A 1 -10.57 21.81 6.56
C MET A 1 -9.22 21.16 6.28
N THR A 2 -8.63 20.50 7.30
CA THR A 2 -7.25 19.98 7.21
C THR A 2 -7.11 18.58 7.83
N ASP A 3 -8.15 18.06 8.48
CA ASP A 3 -8.07 16.85 9.30
C ASP A 3 -8.09 15.55 8.50
N LYS A 4 -8.61 15.57 7.26
CA LYS A 4 -8.81 14.36 6.45
C LYS A 4 -7.51 13.67 6.00
N ASN A 5 -6.39 14.40 5.99
CA ASN A 5 -5.08 13.91 5.53
C ASN A 5 -4.21 13.36 6.68
N LEU A 6 -4.44 13.80 7.92
CA LEU A 6 -3.62 13.38 9.08
C LEU A 6 -3.83 11.90 9.40
N ASP A 7 -5.08 11.44 9.46
CA ASP A 7 -5.40 10.02 9.74
C ASP A 7 -4.76 9.05 8.75
N PHE A 8 -4.59 9.48 7.49
CA PHE A 8 -4.01 8.65 6.43
C PHE A 8 -2.50 8.52 6.57
N GLU A 9 -1.82 9.65 6.70
CA GLU A 9 -0.36 9.72 6.87
C GLU A 9 0.08 9.06 8.18
N GLU A 10 -0.69 9.25 9.26
CA GLU A 10 -0.44 8.56 10.53
C GLU A 10 -0.61 7.06 10.38
N LYS A 11 -1.66 6.59 9.68
CA LYS A 11 -1.83 5.16 9.46
C LYS A 11 -0.73 4.56 8.59
N ILE A 12 -0.29 5.27 7.54
CA ILE A 12 0.84 4.83 6.71
C ILE A 12 2.09 4.65 7.58
N LYS A 13 2.40 5.62 8.44
CA LYS A 13 3.55 5.54 9.36
C LYS A 13 3.43 4.39 10.35
N GLU A 14 2.25 4.17 10.90
CA GLU A 14 1.97 3.05 11.82
C GLU A 14 2.24 1.72 11.13
N VAL A 15 1.64 1.49 9.95
CA VAL A 15 1.80 0.25 9.17
C VAL A 15 3.25 0.06 8.73
N ALA A 16 3.92 1.13 8.28
CA ALA A 16 5.33 1.07 7.89
C ALA A 16 6.23 0.66 9.07
N ASN A 17 5.97 1.20 10.27
CA ASN A 17 6.70 0.83 11.47
C ASN A 17 6.42 -0.63 11.88
N GLU A 18 5.16 -1.09 11.81
CA GLU A 18 4.83 -2.49 12.08
C GLU A 18 5.58 -3.46 11.16
N TYR A 19 5.62 -3.17 9.85
CA TYR A 19 6.36 -3.99 8.88
C TYR A 19 7.87 -3.94 9.10
N SER A 20 8.40 -2.77 9.44
CA SER A 20 9.83 -2.63 9.80
C SER A 20 10.18 -3.48 11.03
N GLN A 21 9.33 -3.47 12.07
CA GLN A 21 9.51 -4.29 13.26
C GLN A 21 9.40 -5.80 12.98
N LYS A 22 8.65 -6.19 11.95
CA LYS A 22 8.57 -7.57 11.45
C LYS A 22 9.79 -7.98 10.61
N GLY A 23 10.76 -7.09 10.41
CA GLY A 23 12.00 -7.37 9.67
C GLY A 23 11.94 -7.08 8.18
N TYR A 24 10.94 -6.31 7.72
CA TYR A 24 10.85 -5.89 6.32
C TYR A 24 11.68 -4.63 6.08
N THR A 25 12.27 -4.52 4.90
CA THR A 25 12.68 -3.23 4.35
C THR A 25 11.44 -2.52 3.81
N VAL A 26 11.16 -1.31 4.29
CA VAL A 26 9.92 -0.59 3.99
C VAL A 26 10.18 0.68 3.21
N PHE A 27 9.40 0.90 2.15
CA PHE A 27 9.37 2.10 1.33
C PHE A 27 7.97 2.71 1.40
N THR A 28 7.87 3.96 1.85
CA THR A 28 6.61 4.72 1.87
C THR A 28 6.57 5.70 0.71
N ASN A 29 5.40 5.85 0.07
CA ASN A 29 5.18 6.66 -1.12
C ASN A 29 6.32 6.54 -2.17
N PRO A 30 6.71 5.30 -2.55
CA PRO A 30 7.80 5.07 -3.50
C PRO A 30 7.54 5.80 -4.82
N GLN A 31 8.56 6.49 -5.32
CA GLN A 31 8.47 7.18 -6.59
C GLN A 31 8.44 6.18 -7.74
N LEU A 32 7.56 6.42 -8.72
CA LEU A 32 7.51 5.63 -9.95
C LEU A 32 8.83 5.76 -10.72
N GLY A 33 9.40 4.63 -11.15
CA GLY A 33 10.63 4.65 -11.92
C GLY A 33 11.34 3.30 -12.00
N ASN A 34 12.64 3.35 -12.31
CA ASN A 34 13.48 2.17 -12.47
C ASN A 34 13.62 1.32 -11.19
N ASP A 35 13.35 1.90 -10.03
CA ASP A 35 13.45 1.23 -8.73
C ASP A 35 12.15 0.51 -8.33
N THR A 36 11.08 0.67 -9.12
CA THR A 36 9.81 -0.05 -8.94
C THR A 36 9.72 -1.24 -9.91
N PRO A 37 9.18 -2.39 -9.47
CA PRO A 37 8.89 -3.51 -10.35
C PRO A 37 8.04 -3.09 -11.55
N GLU A 38 8.25 -3.73 -12.70
CA GLU A 38 7.58 -3.38 -13.95
C GLU A 38 6.04 -3.39 -13.84
N PHE A 39 5.49 -4.34 -13.08
CA PHE A 39 4.06 -4.47 -12.85
C PHE A 39 3.46 -3.35 -11.98
N LEU A 40 4.29 -2.51 -11.33
CA LEU A 40 3.89 -1.31 -10.57
C LEU A 40 4.20 0.01 -11.30
N ARG A 41 4.78 0.00 -12.51
CA ARG A 41 5.25 1.26 -13.15
C ARG A 41 4.17 2.34 -13.35
N ASN A 42 2.90 1.94 -13.39
CA ASN A 42 1.77 2.86 -13.56
C ASN A 42 0.96 3.07 -12.27
N TYR A 43 1.46 2.57 -11.13
CA TYR A 43 0.77 2.63 -9.86
C TYR A 43 1.75 2.91 -8.72
N SER A 44 1.57 4.04 -8.05
CA SER A 44 2.41 4.44 -6.91
C SER A 44 1.71 4.00 -5.62
N PRO A 45 2.12 2.89 -4.99
CA PRO A 45 1.46 2.45 -3.78
C PRO A 45 1.78 3.34 -2.59
N ASP A 46 1.00 3.21 -1.52
CA ASP A 46 1.28 3.90 -0.26
C ASP A 46 2.53 3.30 0.42
N ILE A 47 2.65 1.97 0.41
CA ILE A 47 3.78 1.25 1.02
C ILE A 47 4.19 0.03 0.18
N ILE A 48 5.49 -0.18 0.03
CA ILE A 48 6.10 -1.44 -0.38
C ILE A 48 6.95 -1.98 0.78
N ALA A 49 6.67 -3.21 1.21
CA ALA A 49 7.46 -3.90 2.22
C ALA A 49 8.11 -5.15 1.61
N ILE A 50 9.42 -5.32 1.80
CA ILE A 50 10.20 -6.43 1.21
C ILE A 50 10.90 -7.19 2.33
N SER A 51 10.68 -8.50 2.40
CA SER A 51 11.43 -9.44 3.24
C SER A 51 12.14 -10.49 2.37
N GLU A 52 12.88 -11.39 3.02
CA GLU A 52 13.46 -12.56 2.36
C GLU A 52 12.39 -13.57 1.89
N ASN A 53 11.22 -13.60 2.55
CA ASN A 53 10.17 -14.59 2.30
C ASN A 53 9.16 -14.12 1.25
N ASP A 54 8.77 -12.85 1.31
CA ASP A 54 7.71 -12.28 0.51
C ASP A 54 7.86 -10.76 0.36
N LYS A 55 7.04 -10.20 -0.52
CA LYS A 55 6.94 -8.77 -0.81
C LYS A 55 5.49 -8.37 -0.75
N VAL A 56 5.24 -7.19 -0.21
CA VAL A 56 3.89 -6.72 0.08
C VAL A 56 3.72 -5.34 -0.50
N VAL A 57 2.66 -5.17 -1.28
CA VAL A 57 2.17 -3.85 -1.67
C VAL A 57 0.97 -3.57 -0.78
N ILE A 58 0.98 -2.42 -0.11
CA ILE A 58 -0.05 -2.07 0.88
C ILE A 58 -0.68 -0.74 0.50
N GLU A 59 -2.02 -0.73 0.47
CA GLU A 59 -2.81 0.49 0.31
C GLU A 59 -3.60 0.77 1.58
N VAL A 60 -3.57 2.01 2.01
CA VAL A 60 -4.48 2.51 3.05
C VAL A 60 -5.67 3.14 2.33
N ARG A 61 -6.90 2.86 2.73
CA ARG A 61 -8.09 3.49 2.14
C ARG A 61 -9.17 3.73 3.18
N ASN A 62 -9.97 4.77 2.97
CA ASN A 62 -11.17 4.97 3.78
C ASN A 62 -12.27 4.01 3.30
N LYS A 63 -13.02 3.43 4.24
CA LYS A 63 -14.19 2.59 3.95
C LYS A 63 -15.16 3.20 2.90
N TYR A 64 -15.38 4.51 2.92
CA TYR A 64 -16.28 5.19 1.99
C TYR A 64 -15.73 5.33 0.57
N SER A 65 -14.41 5.23 0.38
CA SER A 65 -13.76 5.30 -0.94
C SER A 65 -13.55 3.93 -1.58
N LEU A 66 -13.80 2.83 -0.85
CA LEU A 66 -13.54 1.47 -1.31
C LEU A 66 -14.56 0.94 -2.33
N SER A 67 -15.84 1.32 -2.23
CA SER A 67 -16.92 0.65 -2.94
C SER A 67 -16.94 0.86 -4.47
N GLN A 68 -15.98 1.59 -5.03
CA GLN A 68 -15.92 1.91 -6.47
C GLN A 68 -14.50 1.94 -7.08
N SER A 69 -13.46 1.47 -6.38
CA SER A 69 -12.09 1.59 -6.89
C SER A 69 -11.71 0.42 -7.81
N LYS A 70 -12.13 0.48 -9.08
CA LYS A 70 -11.65 -0.45 -10.15
C LYS A 70 -10.13 -0.53 -10.23
N GLU A 71 -9.45 0.56 -9.88
CA GLU A 71 -8.00 0.62 -9.82
C GLU A 71 -7.41 -0.38 -8.80
N LEU A 72 -7.99 -0.49 -7.60
CA LEU A 72 -7.53 -1.45 -6.58
C LEU A 72 -7.83 -2.89 -6.98
N GLU A 73 -8.96 -3.14 -7.64
CA GLU A 73 -9.29 -4.47 -8.18
C GLU A 73 -8.27 -4.89 -9.24
N ASN A 74 -7.94 -4.00 -10.17
CA ASN A 74 -6.93 -4.24 -11.20
C ASN A 74 -5.55 -4.47 -10.58
N LEU A 75 -5.16 -3.65 -9.61
CA LEU A 75 -3.88 -3.77 -8.92
C LEU A 75 -3.77 -5.11 -8.18
N ALA A 76 -4.79 -5.48 -7.40
CA ALA A 76 -4.84 -6.76 -6.70
C ALA A 76 -4.73 -7.92 -7.69
N SER A 77 -5.45 -7.86 -8.81
CA SER A 77 -5.36 -8.86 -9.88
C SER A 77 -3.96 -8.95 -10.48
N VAL A 78 -3.27 -7.83 -10.70
CA VAL A 78 -1.91 -7.83 -11.26
C VAL A 78 -0.92 -8.46 -10.28
N ILE A 79 -1.02 -8.10 -8.99
CA ILE A 79 -0.12 -8.57 -7.93
C ILE A 79 -0.31 -10.06 -7.64
N ASP A 80 -1.54 -10.58 -7.69
CA ASP A 80 -1.84 -12.00 -7.44
C ASP A 80 -1.10 -12.94 -8.41
N HIS A 81 -0.77 -12.46 -9.61
CA HIS A 81 0.01 -13.20 -10.60
C HIS A 81 1.53 -13.08 -10.41
N GLN A 82 2.00 -12.30 -9.44
CA GLN A 82 3.43 -12.09 -9.19
C GLN A 82 3.93 -13.01 -8.06
N LYS A 83 4.77 -13.97 -8.41
CA LYS A 83 5.32 -14.93 -7.44
C LYS A 83 6.07 -14.22 -6.30
N GLY A 84 5.71 -14.57 -5.06
CA GLY A 84 6.32 -14.00 -3.86
C GLY A 84 5.85 -12.59 -3.53
N TRP A 85 4.84 -12.09 -4.23
CA TRP A 85 4.17 -10.83 -3.91
C TRP A 85 2.76 -11.10 -3.39
N ARG A 86 2.27 -10.18 -2.57
CA ARG A 86 0.87 -10.14 -2.14
C ARG A 86 0.41 -8.70 -1.96
N PHE A 87 -0.90 -8.51 -2.08
CA PHE A 87 -1.55 -7.23 -1.89
C PHE A 87 -2.26 -7.20 -0.54
N GLU A 88 -2.10 -6.10 0.21
CA GLU A 88 -2.86 -5.83 1.42
C GLU A 88 -3.59 -4.50 1.33
N LEU A 89 -4.83 -4.49 1.82
CA LEU A 89 -5.67 -3.31 1.90
C LEU A 89 -5.99 -3.01 3.36
N ILE A 90 -5.48 -1.88 3.86
CA ILE A 90 -5.75 -1.39 5.20
C ILE A 90 -6.92 -0.40 5.12
N VAL A 91 -8.04 -0.76 5.76
CA VAL A 91 -9.23 0.08 5.77
C VAL A 91 -9.27 0.90 7.04
N ILE A 92 -9.20 2.23 6.90
CA ILE A 92 -9.41 3.15 8.01
C ILE A 92 -10.87 3.60 8.06
N ASN A 93 -11.39 3.71 9.28
CA ASN A 93 -12.70 4.28 9.56
C ASN A 93 -12.52 5.68 10.12
N SER A 94 -12.16 6.65 9.28
CA SER A 94 -12.17 8.04 9.72
C SER A 94 -13.62 8.54 9.82
N LYS A 95 -13.92 9.21 10.94
CA LYS A 95 -15.24 9.79 11.19
C LYS A 95 -15.48 10.90 10.16
N LYS A 96 -16.70 10.95 9.64
CA LYS A 96 -17.13 11.91 8.63
C LYS A 96 -17.15 13.33 9.18
#